data_AF-A0A7V3CVB7-F1
#
_entry.id   AF-A0A7V3CVB7-F1
#
_cell.length_a   1.000
_cell.length_b   1.000
_cell.length_c   1.000
_cell.angle_alpha   90.00
_cell.angle_beta   90.00
_cell.angle_gamma   90.00
#
_symmetry.space_group_name_H-M   'P 1'
#
loop_
_entity.id
_entity.type
_entity.pdbx_description
1 polymer ?
#
loop_
_entity_poly.entity_id
_entity_poly.type
_entity_poly.pdbx_seq_one_letter_code
_entity_poly.pdbx_strand_id
1 'polypeptide(L)'
;GAIMKRYAVALGVPEENVIVEGKAEHSTENVWYGYHLAKANGFNAIALATDPFQTKMVYRFGKVRTKGINYLPVIFDTLKELPHDAPEISYADLKVENFVPITERESWWKRFRGTRGKNINYKEIPSEKVVNNNSAQVSEAGHVN
;
A
#
# COMPACT_ATOMS: atom_id res chain seq x y z
N GLY A 1 4.40 2.73 1.36
CA GLY A 1 3.85 2.81 0.00
C GLY A 1 4.90 3.16 -1.05
N ALA A 2 5.34 4.42 -1.10
CA ALA A 2 6.17 4.95 -2.19
C ALA A 2 7.50 4.19 -2.45
N ILE A 3 8.20 3.76 -1.40
CA ILE A 3 9.43 2.96 -1.53
C ILE A 3 9.13 1.61 -2.21
N MET A 4 8.07 0.92 -1.78
CA MET A 4 7.66 -0.35 -2.39
C MET A 4 7.23 -0.19 -3.86
N LYS A 5 6.66 0.96 -4.23
CA LYS A 5 6.38 1.29 -5.64
C LYS A 5 7.65 1.27 -6.48
N ARG A 6 8.74 1.89 -6.00
CA ARG A 6 10.02 1.90 -6.73
C ARG A 6 10.60 0.51 -6.91
N TYR A 7 10.54 -0.33 -5.86
CA TYR A 7 10.95 -1.73 -5.99
C TYR A 7 10.10 -2.47 -7.03
N ALA A 8 8.78 -2.32 -7.01
CA ALA A 8 7.91 -2.97 -7.99
C ALA A 8 8.22 -2.53 -9.44
N VAL A 9 8.43 -1.23 -9.65
CA VAL A 9 8.81 -0.69 -10.97
C VAL A 9 10.18 -1.20 -11.42
N ALA A 10 11.17 -1.20 -10.52
CA ALA A 10 12.50 -1.72 -10.82
C ALA A 10 12.51 -3.24 -11.11
N LEU A 11 11.54 -3.98 -10.56
CA LEU A 11 11.28 -5.39 -10.86
C LEU A 11 10.44 -5.60 -12.14
N GLY A 12 10.11 -4.53 -12.87
CA GLY A 12 9.44 -4.59 -14.18
C GLY A 12 7.92 -4.43 -14.16
N VAL A 13 7.31 -4.09 -13.02
CA VAL A 13 5.87 -3.76 -12.98
C VAL A 13 5.66 -2.37 -13.61
N PRO A 14 4.77 -2.20 -14.61
CA PRO A 14 4.50 -0.88 -15.17
C PRO A 14 4.03 0.10 -14.09
N GLU A 15 4.57 1.32 -14.11
CA GLU A 15 4.37 2.28 -13.02
C GLU A 15 2.89 2.66 -12.83
N GLU A 16 2.15 2.79 -13.93
CA GLU A 16 0.73 3.06 -13.99
C GLU A 16 -0.14 1.97 -13.35
N ASN A 17 0.40 0.76 -13.19
CA ASN A 17 -0.27 -0.36 -12.55
C ASN A 17 0.00 -0.42 -11.03
N VAL A 18 0.90 0.43 -10.51
CA VAL A 18 1.24 0.46 -9.09
C VAL A 18 0.53 1.61 -8.38
N ILE A 19 -0.55 1.28 -7.70
CA ILE A 19 -1.34 2.21 -6.90
C ILE A 19 -0.86 2.16 -5.44
N VAL A 20 -0.61 3.34 -4.85
CA VAL A 20 -0.09 3.45 -3.48
C VAL A 20 -1.18 3.97 -2.54
N GLU A 21 -1.47 3.19 -1.50
CA GLU A 21 -2.19 3.64 -0.32
C GLU A 21 -1.20 4.32 0.65
N GLY A 22 -1.54 5.49 1.19
CA GLY A 22 -0.63 6.36 1.95
C GLY A 22 -1.13 6.77 3.34
N LYS A 23 -2.31 6.32 3.78
CA LYS A 23 -2.96 6.72 5.03
C LYS A 23 -2.79 5.72 6.16
N ALA A 24 -2.59 4.43 5.88
CA ALA A 24 -2.54 3.41 6.92
C ALA A 24 -1.34 3.56 7.87
N GLU A 25 -1.60 3.51 9.18
CA GLU A 25 -0.57 3.43 10.22
C GLU A 25 -0.58 2.06 10.94
N HIS A 26 -1.64 1.26 10.74
CA HIS A 26 -1.81 -0.07 11.34
C HIS A 26 -2.13 -1.17 10.32
N SER A 27 -1.89 -2.45 10.67
CA SER A 27 -2.09 -3.58 9.73
C SER A 27 -3.52 -3.74 9.21
N THR A 28 -4.54 -3.49 10.03
CA THR A 28 -5.95 -3.58 9.60
C THR A 28 -6.39 -2.40 8.74
N GLU A 29 -5.78 -1.23 8.93
CA GLU A 29 -5.96 -0.08 8.06
C GLU A 29 -5.42 -0.35 6.66
N ASN A 30 -4.25 -0.99 6.54
CA ASN A 30 -3.71 -1.43 5.24
C ASN A 30 -4.73 -2.29 4.47
N VAL A 31 -5.36 -3.26 5.15
CA VAL A 31 -6.39 -4.11 4.53
C VAL A 31 -7.62 -3.31 4.13
N TRP A 32 -8.12 -2.46 5.02
CA TRP A 32 -9.35 -1.71 4.80
C TRP A 32 -9.21 -0.66 3.70
N TYR A 33 -8.22 0.24 3.83
CA TYR A 33 -7.99 1.31 2.87
C TYR A 33 -7.52 0.77 1.53
N GLY A 34 -6.62 -0.21 1.52
CA GLY A 34 -6.15 -0.86 0.28
C GLY A 34 -7.28 -1.57 -0.47
N TYR A 35 -8.14 -2.32 0.23
CA TYR A 35 -9.30 -2.98 -0.38
C TYR A 35 -10.26 -1.99 -1.02
N HIS A 36 -10.61 -0.92 -0.29
CA HIS A 36 -11.55 0.08 -0.81
C HIS A 36 -10.96 0.92 -1.94
N LEU A 37 -9.67 1.26 -1.86
CA LEU A 37 -8.95 1.91 -2.95
C LEU A 37 -8.98 1.03 -4.21
N ALA A 38 -8.72 -0.26 -4.09
CA ALA A 38 -8.83 -1.20 -5.22
C ALA A 38 -10.27 -1.26 -5.78
N LYS A 39 -11.29 -1.32 -4.91
CA LYS A 39 -12.70 -1.29 -5.36
C LYS A 39 -13.05 0.03 -6.09
N ALA A 40 -12.58 1.18 -5.59
CA ALA A 40 -12.80 2.48 -6.23
C ALA A 40 -12.18 2.55 -7.63
N ASN A 41 -11.05 1.87 -7.83
CA ASN A 41 -10.38 1.73 -9.13
C ASN A 41 -10.96 0.60 -10.02
N GLY A 42 -12.09 0.00 -9.62
CA GLY A 42 -12.81 -0.97 -10.46
C GLY A 42 -12.31 -2.41 -10.38
N PHE A 43 -11.35 -2.72 -9.51
CA PHE A 43 -10.88 -4.10 -9.34
C PHE A 43 -11.96 -4.99 -8.72
N ASN A 44 -12.13 -6.20 -9.28
CA ASN A 44 -13.14 -7.15 -8.84
C ASN A 44 -12.57 -8.32 -8.03
N ALA A 45 -11.38 -8.79 -8.40
CA ALA A 45 -10.62 -9.79 -7.66
C ALA A 45 -9.48 -9.08 -6.93
N ILE A 46 -9.46 -9.20 -5.59
CA ILE A 46 -8.47 -8.54 -4.74
C ILE A 46 -7.90 -9.60 -3.80
N ALA A 47 -6.57 -9.72 -3.77
CA ALA A 47 -5.87 -10.62 -2.87
C ALA A 47 -4.86 -9.85 -2.01
N LEU A 48 -4.78 -10.21 -0.73
CA LEU A 48 -3.77 -9.71 0.20
C LEU A 48 -2.53 -10.60 0.13
N ALA A 49 -1.38 -10.01 -0.19
CA ALA A 49 -0.07 -10.65 -0.13
C ALA A 49 0.71 -10.10 1.06
N THR A 50 0.93 -10.93 2.08
CA THR A 50 1.73 -10.60 3.26
C THR A 50 2.25 -11.89 3.89
N ASP A 51 3.19 -11.81 4.84
CA ASP A 51 3.68 -12.98 5.55
C ASP A 51 2.56 -13.71 6.34
N PRO A 52 2.78 -15.00 6.72
CA PRO A 52 1.76 -15.79 7.40
C PRO A 52 1.34 -15.24 8.76
N PHE A 53 2.24 -14.59 9.51
CA PHE A 53 1.92 -14.03 10.82
C PHE A 53 1.01 -12.82 10.66
N GLN A 54 1.33 -11.89 9.76
CA GLN A 54 0.46 -10.76 9.41
C GLN A 54 -0.89 -11.23 8.87
N THR A 55 -0.89 -12.23 7.98
CA THR A 55 -2.12 -12.85 7.46
C THR A 55 -2.99 -13.31 8.61
N LYS A 56 -2.45 -14.07 9.57
CA LYS A 56 -3.19 -14.53 10.75
C LYS A 56 -3.75 -13.37 11.58
N MET A 57 -2.99 -12.28 11.75
CA MET A 57 -3.43 -11.11 12.52
C MET A 57 -4.62 -10.38 11.87
N VAL A 58 -4.62 -10.23 10.54
CA VAL A 58 -5.65 -9.45 9.83
C VAL A 58 -6.77 -10.31 9.24
N TYR A 59 -6.61 -11.63 9.18
CA TYR A 59 -7.55 -12.55 8.50
C TYR A 59 -9.00 -12.35 8.94
N ARG A 60 -9.25 -12.39 10.26
CA ARG A 60 -10.62 -12.28 10.78
C ARG A 60 -11.20 -10.90 10.49
N PHE A 61 -10.38 -9.85 10.56
CA PHE A 61 -10.80 -8.50 10.23
C PHE A 61 -11.19 -8.41 8.75
N GLY A 62 -10.28 -8.79 7.84
CA GLY A 62 -10.51 -8.70 6.40
C GLY A 62 -11.69 -9.57 5.96
N LYS A 63 -11.81 -10.79 6.49
CA LYS A 63 -12.95 -11.69 6.19
C LYS A 63 -14.30 -11.09 6.57
N VAL A 64 -14.39 -10.40 7.71
CA VAL A 64 -15.64 -9.81 8.20
C VAL A 64 -15.94 -8.47 7.53
N ARG A 65 -14.90 -7.67 7.25
CA ARG A 65 -15.06 -6.28 6.83
C ARG A 65 -15.02 -6.09 5.32
N THR A 66 -14.40 -6.98 4.56
CA THR A 66 -14.33 -6.89 3.10
C THR A 66 -15.35 -7.82 2.45
N LYS A 67 -15.83 -7.49 1.24
CA LYS A 67 -16.72 -8.36 0.46
C LYS A 67 -15.90 -9.41 -0.31
N GLY A 68 -15.14 -10.24 0.41
CA GLY A 68 -14.46 -11.40 -0.16
C GLY A 68 -13.03 -11.16 -0.65
N ILE A 69 -12.19 -10.44 0.11
CA ILE A 69 -10.75 -10.42 -0.16
C ILE A 69 -10.16 -11.85 -0.08
N ASN A 70 -9.28 -12.20 -1.01
CA ASN A 70 -8.50 -13.44 -0.96
C ASN A 70 -7.16 -13.21 -0.23
N TYR A 71 -6.51 -14.29 0.17
CA TYR A 71 -5.19 -14.23 0.84
C TYR A 71 -4.24 -15.12 0.07
N LEU A 72 -3.11 -14.57 -0.37
CA LEU A 72 -2.10 -15.33 -1.07
C LEU A 72 -1.22 -16.07 -0.06
N PRO A 73 -1.15 -17.41 -0.12
CA PRO A 73 -0.25 -18.16 0.73
C PRO A 73 1.20 -17.96 0.28
N VAL A 74 2.11 -17.90 1.24
CA VAL A 74 3.55 -17.91 0.95
C VAL A 74 4.00 -19.36 0.75
N ILE A 75 4.64 -19.64 -0.39
CA ILE A 75 5.24 -20.94 -0.70
C ILE A 75 6.73 -20.84 -0.39
N PHE A 76 7.10 -21.14 0.86
CA PHE A 76 8.46 -20.90 1.35
C PHE A 76 9.53 -21.71 0.65
N ASP A 77 9.23 -22.95 0.25
CA ASP A 77 10.22 -23.82 -0.39
C ASP A 77 10.64 -23.24 -1.73
N THR A 78 9.67 -22.81 -2.54
CA THR A 78 9.95 -22.09 -3.79
C THR A 78 10.63 -20.75 -3.53
N LEU A 79 10.16 -19.97 -2.55
CA LEU A 79 10.71 -18.64 -2.28
C LEU A 79 12.22 -18.68 -1.96
N LYS A 80 12.68 -19.72 -1.25
CA LYS A 80 14.10 -19.91 -0.89
C LYS A 80 14.99 -20.23 -2.09
N GLU A 81 14.43 -20.86 -3.13
CA GLU A 81 15.17 -21.25 -4.33
C GLU A 81 15.25 -20.11 -5.36
N LEU A 82 14.34 -19.13 -5.29
CA LEU A 82 14.33 -18.01 -6.20
C LEU A 82 15.55 -17.09 -5.98
N PRO A 83 16.01 -16.39 -7.05
CA PRO A 83 17.02 -15.34 -6.89
C PRO A 83 16.52 -14.27 -5.91
N HIS A 84 17.38 -13.89 -4.98
CA HIS A 84 17.09 -12.86 -3.98
C HIS A 84 17.71 -11.50 -4.38
N ASP A 85 18.07 -11.34 -5.66
CA ASP A 85 18.63 -10.11 -6.19
C ASP A 85 17.57 -9.00 -6.11
N ALA A 86 17.79 -8.06 -5.20
CA ALA A 86 16.96 -6.87 -5.07
C ALA A 86 17.58 -5.74 -5.90
N PRO A 87 16.79 -5.03 -6.73
CA PRO A 87 17.32 -3.90 -7.46
C PRO A 87 17.72 -2.79 -6.49
N GLU A 88 18.80 -2.09 -6.79
CA GLU A 88 19.16 -0.88 -6.07
C GLU A 88 18.20 0.25 -6.48
N ILE A 89 17.52 0.85 -5.50
CA ILE A 89 16.60 1.96 -5.73
C ILE A 89 17.12 3.21 -5.02
N SER A 90 17.06 4.36 -5.69
CA SER A 90 17.18 5.64 -5.01
C SER A 90 15.90 5.91 -4.21
N TYR A 91 16.01 6.46 -3.00
CA TYR A 91 14.88 6.83 -2.14
C TYR A 91 15.09 8.16 -1.40
N ALA A 92 16.16 8.90 -1.71
CA ALA A 92 16.54 10.12 -0.99
C ALA A 92 15.44 11.19 -1.02
N ASP A 93 14.74 11.31 -2.14
CA ASP A 93 13.64 12.25 -2.37
C ASP A 93 12.31 11.80 -1.75
N LEU A 94 12.20 10.55 -1.27
CA LEU A 94 11.02 10.04 -0.56
C LEU A 94 11.08 10.29 0.94
N LYS A 95 12.12 10.98 1.43
CA LYS A 95 12.27 11.28 2.85
C LYS A 95 11.20 12.27 3.29
N VAL A 96 10.44 11.89 4.31
CA VAL A 96 9.45 12.78 4.93
C VAL A 96 10.16 13.68 5.93
N GLU A 97 10.11 14.98 5.69
CA GLU A 97 10.60 15.98 6.65
C GLU A 97 9.79 15.91 7.95
N ASN A 98 10.48 16.06 9.09
CA ASN A 98 9.86 16.04 10.42
C ASN A 98 9.04 14.77 10.73
N PHE A 99 9.44 13.63 10.18
CA PHE A 99 8.80 12.34 10.49
C PHE A 99 8.88 12.02 11.99
N VAL A 100 7.72 11.83 12.62
CA VAL A 100 7.62 11.39 14.02
C VAL A 100 7.04 9.97 14.07
N PRO A 101 7.82 8.98 14.56
CA PRO A 101 7.37 7.60 14.69
C PRO A 101 6.07 7.48 15.50
N ILE A 102 5.19 6.56 15.11
CA ILE A 102 3.95 6.29 15.86
C ILE A 102 4.20 5.84 17.31
N THR A 103 5.37 5.26 17.58
CA THR A 103 5.82 4.88 18.92
C THR A 103 6.00 6.08 19.86
N GLU A 104 6.28 7.26 19.32
CA GLU A 104 6.44 8.51 20.07
C GLU A 104 5.11 9.27 20.16
N ARG A 105 4.21 9.09 19.18
CA ARG A 105 2.90 9.75 19.13
C ARG A 105 1.81 9.01 19.90
N GLU A 106 1.93 7.69 20.08
CA GLU A 106 0.84 6.86 20.60
C GLU A 106 1.26 5.89 21.69
N SER A 107 0.40 5.74 22.70
CA SER A 107 0.59 4.73 23.74
C SER A 107 0.44 3.32 23.21
N TRP A 108 1.08 2.36 23.89
CA TRP A 108 1.00 0.94 23.53
C TRP A 108 -0.45 0.45 23.37
N TRP A 109 -1.34 0.82 24.29
CA TRP A 109 -2.76 0.45 24.24
C TRP A 109 -3.49 1.05 23.04
N LYS A 110 -3.18 2.29 22.65
CA LYS A 110 -3.79 2.94 21.49
C LYS A 110 -3.39 2.20 20.20
N ARG A 111 -2.10 1.92 20.03
CA ARG A 111 -1.59 1.17 18.86
C ARG A 111 -2.15 -0.25 18.81
N PHE A 112 -2.20 -0.95 19.94
CA PHE A 112 -2.77 -2.31 19.99
C PHE A 112 -4.25 -2.33 19.59
N ARG A 113 -5.03 -1.33 20.00
CA ARG A 113 -6.41 -1.14 19.54
C ARG A 113 -6.47 -0.81 18.04
N GLY A 114 -5.55 0.01 17.57
CA GLY A 114 -5.35 0.36 16.16
C GLY A 114 -5.14 -0.88 15.28
N THR A 115 -4.21 -1.76 15.64
CA THR A 115 -3.98 -3.05 14.94
C THR A 115 -5.24 -3.90 14.86
N ARG A 116 -6.18 -3.76 15.80
CA ARG A 116 -7.48 -4.47 15.81
C ARG A 116 -8.59 -3.76 15.02
N GLY A 117 -8.28 -2.71 14.28
CA GLY A 117 -9.20 -1.96 13.43
C GLY A 117 -10.11 -1.00 14.18
N LYS A 118 -9.74 -0.62 15.42
CA LYS A 118 -10.55 0.29 16.25
C LYS A 118 -10.28 1.78 15.95
N ASN A 119 -9.23 2.08 15.18
CA ASN A 119 -8.89 3.45 14.78
C ASN A 119 -9.41 3.80 13.37
N ILE A 120 -10.02 2.83 12.67
CA ILE A 120 -10.54 3.02 11.31
C ILE A 120 -11.79 3.89 11.33
N ASN A 121 -11.80 4.96 10.53
CA ASN A 121 -13.00 5.72 10.24
C ASN A 121 -13.80 5.05 9.11
N TYR A 122 -14.74 4.18 9.48
CA TYR A 122 -15.53 3.40 8.51
C TYR A 122 -16.46 4.23 7.61
N LYS A 123 -16.69 5.51 7.93
CA LYS A 123 -17.50 6.41 7.10
C LYS A 123 -16.69 7.00 5.95
N GLU A 124 -15.37 7.05 6.11
CA GLU A 124 -14.44 7.62 5.15
C GLU A 124 -13.88 6.49 4.29
N ILE A 125 -14.71 6.01 3.36
CA ILE A 125 -14.30 5.03 2.35
C ILE A 125 -13.53 5.81 1.28
N PRO A 126 -12.28 5.43 0.94
CA PRO A 126 -11.57 6.04 -0.18
C PRO A 126 -12.43 5.99 -1.45
N SER A 127 -12.88 7.16 -1.92
CA SER A 127 -13.82 7.31 -3.04
C SER A 127 -13.14 7.74 -4.34
N GLU A 128 -11.85 8.04 -4.31
CA GLU A 128 -11.15 8.61 -5.46
C GLU A 128 -10.57 7.52 -6.37
N LYS A 129 -10.99 7.54 -7.64
CA LYS A 129 -10.25 6.91 -8.73
C LYS A 129 -8.92 7.64 -8.86
N VAL A 130 -7.82 6.91 -9.03
CA VAL A 130 -6.57 7.54 -9.45
C VAL A 130 -6.75 7.94 -10.90
N VAL A 131 -6.96 9.24 -11.15
CA VAL A 131 -6.94 9.79 -12.51
C VAL A 131 -5.48 10.00 -12.88
N ASN A 132 -4.96 9.19 -13.79
CA ASN A 132 -3.61 9.35 -14.34
C ASN A 132 -3.56 10.63 -15.17
N ASN A 133 -3.20 11.76 -14.57
CA ASN A 133 -2.91 13.00 -15.29
C ASN A 133 -1.50 12.94 -15.90
N ASN A 134 -1.31 12.09 -16.90
CA ASN A 134 -0.14 12.15 -17.78
C ASN A 134 -0.45 12.99 -19.01
N SER A 135 -0.57 14.31 -18.84
CA SER A 135 -0.53 15.28 -19.95
C SER A 135 -0.29 16.71 -19.45
N ALA A 136 0.86 16.99 -18.84
CA ALA A 136 1.30 18.36 -18.61
C ALA A 136 2.81 18.48 -18.33
N GLN A 137 3.67 17.89 -19.16
CA GLN A 137 5.07 18.34 -19.31
C GLN A 137 5.60 17.98 -20.70
N VAL A 138 5.03 18.59 -21.76
CA VAL A 138 5.73 18.79 -23.03
C VAL A 138 5.29 20.15 -23.59
N SER A 139 6.29 20.96 -23.97
CA SER A 139 6.23 22.25 -24.70
C SER A 139 6.03 23.55 -23.90
N GLU A 140 7.10 23.98 -23.22
CA GLU A 140 7.50 25.40 -23.29
C GLU A 140 8.84 25.46 -24.05
N ALA A 141 8.77 25.35 -25.38
CA ALA A 141 9.81 25.86 -26.25
C ALA A 141 9.59 27.37 -26.33
N GLY A 142 10.40 28.14 -25.60
CA GLY A 142 10.38 29.59 -25.60
C GLY A 142 10.55 30.14 -27.03
N HIS A 143 9.55 30.87 -27.49
CA HIS A 143 9.74 31.93 -28.48
C HIS A 143 10.42 33.10 -27.75
N VAL A 144 11.66 33.37 -28.10
CA VAL A 144 12.29 34.67 -27.87
C VAL A 144 12.22 35.43 -29.19
N ASN A 145 11.72 36.66 -29.09
CA ASN A 145 11.51 37.63 -30.18
C ASN A 145 12.73 37.82 -31.09
#